data_AF-A0A7V9UQQ9-F1
#
_entry.id   AF-A0A7V9UQQ9-F1
#
_cell.length_a   1.000
_cell.length_b   1.000
_cell.length_c   1.000
_cell.angle_alpha   90.00
_cell.angle_beta   90.00
_cell.angle_gamma   90.00
#
_symmetry.space_group_name_H-M   'P 1'
#
loop_
_entity.id
_entity.type
_entity.pdbx_description
1 polymer ?
#
loop_
_entity_poly.entity_id
_entity_poly.type
_entity_poly.pdbx_seq_one_letter_code
_entity_poly.pdbx_strand_id
1 'polypeptide(L)'
;MSSIAVAAGTLGTALLIGKKVKSKVAVKGDRWARPGMLVTFRAELMPGRDKSERTYPIKALLPSDRVLLDGVSGEHARNEFERAR
;
A
#
# COMPACT_ATOMS: atom_id res chain seq x y z
N MET A 1 0.97 58.78 -31.80
CA MET A 1 1.21 58.03 -30.54
C MET A 1 0.58 56.67 -30.73
N SER A 2 1.33 55.58 -30.57
CA SER A 2 0.88 54.24 -31.00
C SER A 2 0.38 53.42 -29.82
N SER A 3 -0.93 53.15 -29.80
CA SER A 3 -1.60 52.41 -28.71
C SER A 3 -1.65 50.92 -29.00
N ILE A 4 -0.78 50.13 -28.38
CA ILE A 4 -0.84 48.66 -28.44
C ILE A 4 -1.74 48.17 -27.31
N ALA A 5 -2.93 47.66 -27.65
CA ALA A 5 -3.79 46.93 -26.73
C ALA A 5 -3.59 45.42 -26.94
N VAL A 6 -3.01 44.74 -25.95
CA VAL A 6 -2.69 43.31 -26.02
C VAL A 6 -3.95 42.48 -25.75
N ALA A 7 -4.29 41.57 -26.66
CA ALA A 7 -5.37 40.61 -26.44
C ALA A 7 -4.92 39.53 -25.44
N ALA A 8 -5.54 39.49 -24.26
CA ALA A 8 -5.32 38.44 -23.29
C ALA A 8 -6.01 37.13 -23.74
N GLY A 9 -5.22 36.08 -23.94
CA GLY A 9 -5.69 34.79 -24.45
C GLY A 9 -6.54 33.99 -23.45
N THR A 10 -7.36 33.09 -23.99
CA THR A 10 -8.09 32.05 -23.26
C THR A 10 -7.19 30.86 -22.90
N LEU A 11 -7.78 29.80 -22.32
CA LEU A 11 -7.16 28.55 -21.83
C LEU A 11 -6.53 28.65 -20.41
N GLY A 12 -6.78 27.71 -19.48
CA GLY A 12 -7.74 26.59 -19.55
C GLY A 12 -7.58 25.56 -18.40
N THR A 13 -8.42 24.51 -18.45
CA THR A 13 -8.29 23.19 -17.78
C THR A 13 -8.22 23.10 -16.24
N ALA A 14 -9.13 22.32 -15.65
CA ALA A 14 -9.03 21.83 -14.27
C ALA A 14 -8.35 20.44 -14.20
N LEU A 15 -7.38 20.26 -13.28
CA LEU A 15 -6.60 19.05 -12.93
C LEU A 15 -5.86 19.36 -11.60
N LEU A 16 -5.53 18.49 -10.63
CA LEU A 16 -5.82 17.09 -10.24
C LEU A 16 -6.27 17.12 -8.75
N ILE A 17 -7.10 16.23 -8.19
CA ILE A 17 -6.99 14.76 -8.01
C ILE A 17 -5.79 14.33 -7.13
N GLY A 18 -5.85 14.65 -5.83
CA GLY A 18 -4.96 14.11 -4.77
C GLY A 18 -5.31 12.67 -4.34
N LYS A 19 -5.31 11.72 -5.28
CA LYS A 19 -5.95 10.39 -5.11
C LYS A 19 -5.03 9.30 -4.56
N LYS A 20 -5.31 8.89 -3.31
CA LYS A 20 -4.86 7.66 -2.61
C LYS A 20 -3.34 7.36 -2.60
N VAL A 21 -2.80 7.09 -1.41
CA VAL A 21 -1.43 6.61 -1.17
C VAL A 21 -1.13 5.36 -2.00
N LYS A 22 -0.49 5.54 -3.17
CA LYS A 22 0.04 4.46 -4.01
C LYS A 22 1.49 4.17 -3.60
N SER A 23 1.68 3.42 -2.53
CA SER A 23 3.00 2.91 -2.10
C SER A 23 3.53 1.82 -3.04
N LYS A 24 3.64 2.12 -4.34
CA LYS A 24 4.25 1.26 -5.37
C LYS A 24 5.79 1.35 -5.34
N VAL A 25 6.38 1.29 -4.14
CA VAL A 25 7.83 1.22 -3.95
C VAL A 25 8.28 -0.23 -4.11
N ALA A 26 8.23 -0.73 -5.35
CA ALA A 26 8.65 -2.07 -5.72
C ALA A 26 10.18 -2.17 -5.74
N VAL A 27 10.80 -2.17 -4.55
CA VAL A 27 12.26 -2.36 -4.43
C VAL A 27 12.62 -3.78 -4.90
N LYS A 28 13.44 -3.86 -5.94
CA LYS A 28 13.94 -5.10 -6.54
C LYS A 28 15.04 -5.72 -5.66
N GLY A 29 14.64 -6.30 -4.53
CA GLY A 29 15.47 -7.13 -3.65
C GLY A 29 14.66 -8.32 -3.13
N ASP A 30 15.32 -9.31 -2.54
CA ASP A 30 14.73 -10.58 -2.11
C ASP A 30 13.91 -10.44 -0.80
N ARG A 31 12.82 -9.66 -0.89
CA ARG A 31 11.93 -9.34 0.22
C ARG A 31 10.80 -10.36 0.28
N TRP A 32 10.64 -11.01 1.42
CA TRP A 32 9.62 -12.03 1.65
C TRP A 32 8.16 -11.50 1.58
N ALA A 33 7.99 -10.18 1.66
CA ALA A 33 6.71 -9.48 1.72
C ALA A 33 6.72 -8.22 0.83
N ARG A 34 5.53 -7.79 0.40
CA ARG A 34 5.32 -6.54 -0.38
C ARG A 34 3.96 -5.91 -0.04
N PRO A 35 3.81 -4.58 -0.11
CA PRO A 35 2.50 -3.94 0.00
C PRO A 35 1.50 -4.52 -1.02
N GLY A 36 0.27 -4.78 -0.56
CA GLY A 36 -0.81 -5.40 -1.34
C GLY A 36 -0.70 -6.93 -1.54
N MET A 37 0.28 -7.61 -0.96
CA MET A 37 0.30 -9.07 -0.88
C MET A 37 -0.57 -9.54 0.29
N LEU A 38 -1.38 -10.58 0.06
CA LEU A 38 -2.13 -11.27 1.11
C LEU A 38 -1.19 -12.19 1.90
N VAL A 39 -1.34 -12.19 3.22
CA VAL A 39 -0.71 -13.14 4.15
C VAL A 39 -1.76 -13.72 5.09
N THR A 40 -1.61 -14.99 5.46
CA THR A 40 -2.53 -15.70 6.35
C THR A 40 -1.84 -15.98 7.67
N PHE A 41 -2.39 -15.54 8.80
CA PHE A 41 -1.89 -15.90 10.14
C PHE A 41 -2.04 -17.41 10.42
N ARG A 42 -1.07 -18.00 11.09
CA ARG A 42 -1.16 -19.39 11.58
C ARG A 42 -2.33 -19.53 12.56
N ALA A 43 -3.11 -20.59 12.42
CA ALA A 43 -4.26 -20.89 13.29
C ALA A 43 -3.88 -21.03 14.78
N GLU A 44 -2.61 -21.37 15.07
CA GLU A 44 -2.03 -21.43 16.41
C GLU A 44 -1.90 -20.06 17.11
N LEU A 45 -1.81 -18.97 16.33
CA LEU A 45 -1.58 -17.61 16.82
C LEU A 45 -2.82 -16.72 16.69
N MET A 46 -3.58 -16.92 15.62
CA MET A 46 -4.87 -16.28 15.42
C MET A 46 -5.89 -17.38 15.08
N PRO A 47 -6.71 -17.84 16.04
CA PRO A 47 -7.78 -18.78 15.75
C PRO A 47 -8.85 -18.09 14.88
N GLY A 48 -9.33 -18.81 13.88
CA GLY A 48 -10.40 -18.40 12.99
C GLY A 48 -10.99 -19.66 12.35
N ARG A 49 -12.31 -19.69 12.17
CA ARG A 49 -13.05 -20.81 11.59
C ARG A 49 -12.59 -21.10 10.18
N ASP A 50 -12.34 -20.05 9.42
CA ASP A 50 -11.95 -20.11 8.02
C ASP A 50 -10.61 -19.43 7.74
N LYS A 51 -9.93 -19.86 6.67
CA LYS A 51 -8.66 -19.26 6.24
C LYS A 51 -8.82 -17.78 5.87
N SER A 52 -9.97 -17.39 5.34
CA SER A 52 -10.31 -16.01 4.97
C SER A 52 -10.30 -15.07 6.18
N GLU A 53 -10.79 -15.50 7.34
CA GLU A 53 -10.82 -14.73 8.58
C GLU A 53 -9.41 -14.41 9.12
N ARG A 54 -8.42 -15.21 8.73
CA ARG A 54 -7.01 -15.08 9.12
C ARG A 54 -6.15 -14.42 8.04
N THR A 55 -6.74 -13.98 6.93
CA THR A 55 -6.00 -13.52 5.73
C THR A 55 -6.14 -12.02 5.51
N TYR A 56 -5.02 -11.30 5.55
CA TYR A 56 -4.96 -9.84 5.51
C TYR A 56 -3.98 -9.32 4.46
N PRO A 57 -4.24 -8.17 3.81
CA PRO A 57 -3.28 -7.54 2.93
C PRO A 57 -2.19 -6.78 3.72
N ILE A 58 -0.94 -6.94 3.30
CA ILE A 58 0.18 -6.14 3.80
C ILE A 58 -0.01 -4.68 3.38
N LYS A 59 -0.02 -3.78 4.36
CA LYS A 59 -0.11 -2.33 4.19
C LYS A 59 1.27 -1.71 3.96
N ALA A 60 2.27 -2.16 4.73
CA ALA A 60 3.66 -1.76 4.59
C ALA A 60 4.61 -2.88 5.06
N LEU A 61 5.83 -2.89 4.52
CA LEU A 61 6.96 -3.65 5.04
C LEU A 61 7.95 -2.66 5.66
N LEU A 62 8.36 -2.92 6.89
CA LEU A 62 9.24 -2.07 7.68
C LEU A 62 10.72 -2.46 7.49
N PRO A 63 11.69 -1.58 7.84
CA PRO A 63 13.12 -1.91 7.80
C PRO A 63 13.52 -3.04 8.76
N SER A 64 12.67 -3.38 9.73
CA SER A 64 12.82 -4.47 10.71
C SER A 64 12.40 -5.85 10.19
N ASP A 65 12.16 -5.99 8.88
CA ASP A 65 11.53 -7.15 8.22
C ASP A 65 10.13 -7.54 8.74
N ARG A 66 9.53 -6.72 9.61
CA ARG A 66 8.13 -6.82 10.07
C ARG A 66 7.17 -6.13 9.09
N VAL A 67 5.93 -6.61 9.04
CA VAL A 67 4.85 -6.01 8.24
C VAL A 67 3.81 -5.31 9.10
N LEU A 68 3.31 -4.19 8.60
CA LEU A 68 2.02 -3.63 8.98
C LEU A 68 0.95 -4.20 8.04
N LEU A 69 -0.22 -4.56 8.59
CA LEU A 69 -1.36 -5.07 7.82
C LEU A 69 -2.44 -4.00 7.68
N ASP A 70 -3.42 -4.24 6.83
CA ASP A 70 -4.68 -3.48 6.83
C ASP A 70 -5.74 -4.22 7.65
N GLY A 71 -6.47 -3.50 8.50
CA GLY A 71 -7.47 -4.06 9.42
C GLY A 71 -6.92 -4.72 10.70
N VAL A 72 -5.62 -4.92 10.85
CA VAL A 72 -4.99 -5.47 12.07
C VAL A 72 -3.94 -4.49 12.62
N SER A 73 -3.94 -4.31 13.94
CA SER A 73 -3.03 -3.40 14.67
C SER A 73 -1.81 -4.13 15.20
N GLY A 74 -0.61 -3.62 14.90
CA GLY A 74 0.66 -4.15 15.38
C GLY A 74 1.72 -4.27 14.27
N GLU A 75 2.94 -4.67 14.66
CA GLU A 75 3.99 -5.06 13.71
C GLU A 75 4.20 -6.57 13.74
N HIS A 76 3.91 -7.25 12.63
CA HIS A 76 3.90 -8.71 12.55
C HIS A 76 5.16 -9.26 11.88
N ALA A 77 5.76 -10.29 12.46
CA ALA A 77 6.94 -10.97 11.95
C ALA A 77 6.59 -12.14 10.99
N ARG A 78 7.51 -12.48 10.08
CA ARG A 78 7.33 -13.51 9.04
C ARG A 78 6.85 -14.88 9.56
N ASN A 79 7.24 -15.25 10.78
CA ASN A 79 6.92 -16.53 11.42
C ASN A 79 5.50 -16.61 12.03
N GLU A 80 4.78 -15.49 12.09
CA GLU A 80 3.37 -15.44 12.49
C GLU A 80 2.44 -15.95 11.37
N PHE A 81 2.92 -15.94 10.14
CA PHE A 81 2.17 -16.32 8.94
C PHE A 81 2.42 -17.76 8.50
N GLU A 82 1.42 -18.33 7.82
CA GLU A 82 1.58 -19.58 7.08
C GLU A 82 2.63 -19.38 5.97
N ARG A 83 3.50 -20.39 5.75
CA ARG A 83 4.47 -20.34 4.66
C ARG A 83 3.73 -20.34 3.32
N ALA A 84 4.08 -19.42 2.44
CA ALA A 84 3.75 -19.54 1.02
C ALA A 84 4.31 -20.85 0.48
N ARG A 85 3.48 -21.58 -0.28
CA ARG A 85 3.82 -22.79 -1.03
C ARG A 85 3.93 -22.43 -2.51
#